data_AF-U4LI92-F1
#
_entry.id   AF-U4LI92-F1
#
_cell.length_a   1.000
_cell.length_b   1.000
_cell.length_c   1.000
_cell.angle_alpha   90.00
_cell.angle_beta   90.00
_cell.angle_gamma   90.00
#
_symmetry.space_group_name_H-M   'P 1'
#
loop_
_entity.id
_entity.type
_entity.pdbx_description
1 polymer ?
#
loop_
_entity_poly.entity_id
_entity_poly.type
_entity_poly.pdbx_seq_one_letter_code
_entity_poly.pdbx_strand_id
1 'polypeptide(L)'
;MQALNLYMYVMLHFAPADVQVPLALAFFNYTYHLYDLFKRNTFSSVLLYHFNFHNMRLQKDAYDPVGWDAAEISRFHILHPNQRTAQDPFASEHKAKSQATGSKPYGRAMPTCTKYNKGECSHKNCKYPHVCSYCMYPSHTVQQCNKKRQAKGMTSNIRVQGSANGANATSKP
;
A
#
# COMPACT_ATOMS: atom_id res chain seq x y z
N MET A 1 -1.37 -15.52 -15.94
CA MET A 1 -2.60 -15.46 -16.75
C MET A 1 -3.23 -16.85 -16.98
N GLN A 2 -2.48 -17.93 -17.21
CA GLN A 2 -3.07 -19.26 -17.48
C GLN A 2 -3.98 -19.80 -16.36
N ALA A 3 -3.62 -19.67 -15.08
CA ALA A 3 -4.42 -20.22 -13.99
C ALA A 3 -5.78 -19.53 -13.77
N LEU A 4 -5.83 -18.19 -13.89
CA LEU A 4 -7.08 -17.44 -13.73
C LEU A 4 -8.09 -17.78 -14.84
N ASN A 5 -7.60 -17.88 -16.08
CA ASN A 5 -8.43 -18.26 -17.23
C ASN A 5 -8.99 -19.68 -17.07
N LEU A 6 -8.16 -20.62 -16.58
CA LEU A 6 -8.63 -21.99 -16.30
C LEU A 6 -9.70 -22.00 -15.20
N TYR A 7 -9.48 -21.25 -14.11
CA TYR A 7 -10.46 -21.10 -13.04
C TYR A 7 -11.79 -20.52 -13.57
N MET A 8 -11.74 -19.47 -14.39
CA MET A 8 -12.93 -18.86 -15.00
C MET A 8 -13.64 -19.83 -15.95
N TYR A 9 -12.90 -20.62 -16.73
CA TYR A 9 -13.48 -21.64 -17.60
C TYR A 9 -14.22 -22.71 -16.80
N VAL A 10 -13.61 -23.20 -15.72
CA VAL A 10 -14.25 -24.17 -14.80
C VAL A 10 -15.51 -23.57 -14.19
N MET A 11 -15.44 -22.34 -13.69
CA MET A 11 -16.62 -21.64 -13.15
C MET A 11 -17.75 -21.53 -14.17
N LEU A 12 -17.45 -21.12 -15.41
CA LEU A 12 -18.47 -21.04 -16.47
C LEU A 12 -19.07 -22.39 -16.83
N HIS A 13 -18.25 -23.44 -16.88
CA HIS A 13 -18.71 -24.78 -17.22
C HIS A 13 -19.75 -25.32 -16.22
N PHE A 14 -19.59 -24.98 -14.94
CA PHE A 14 -20.51 -25.41 -13.88
C PHE A 14 -21.61 -24.38 -13.56
N ALA A 15 -21.64 -23.22 -14.22
CA ALA A 15 -22.65 -22.20 -13.99
C ALA A 15 -24.00 -22.58 -14.66
N PRO A 16 -25.15 -22.19 -14.07
CA PRO A 16 -26.46 -22.32 -14.72
C PRO A 16 -26.48 -21.67 -16.11
N ALA A 17 -27.18 -22.31 -17.06
CA ALA A 17 -27.11 -21.92 -18.48
C ALA A 17 -27.58 -20.48 -18.74
N ASP A 18 -28.55 -20.01 -17.96
CA ASP A 18 -29.11 -18.65 -18.03
C ASP A 18 -28.13 -17.56 -17.56
N VAL A 19 -27.15 -17.90 -16.71
CA VAL A 19 -26.16 -16.93 -16.19
C VAL A 19 -24.80 -17.02 -16.88
N GLN A 20 -24.53 -18.04 -17.69
CA GLN A 20 -23.20 -18.24 -18.32
C GLN A 20 -22.73 -17.04 -19.16
N VAL A 21 -23.58 -16.49 -20.03
CA VAL A 21 -23.20 -15.36 -20.89
C VAL A 21 -22.94 -14.08 -20.07
N PRO A 22 -23.85 -13.65 -19.17
CA PRO A 22 -23.59 -12.54 -18.26
C PRO A 22 -22.32 -12.74 -17.41
N LEU A 23 -22.12 -13.94 -16.87
CA LEU A 23 -20.96 -14.27 -16.04
C LEU A 23 -19.64 -14.21 -16.82
N ALA A 24 -19.64 -14.67 -18.08
CA ALA A 24 -18.47 -14.60 -18.95
C ALA A 24 -18.07 -13.14 -19.24
N LEU A 25 -19.05 -12.28 -19.49
CA LEU A 25 -18.83 -10.84 -19.65
C LEU A 25 -18.27 -10.23 -18.36
N ALA A 26 -18.81 -10.61 -17.21
CA ALA A 26 -18.33 -10.12 -15.92
C ALA A 26 -16.88 -10.56 -15.62
N PHE A 27 -16.51 -11.80 -15.98
CA PHE A 27 -15.11 -12.28 -15.89
C PHE A 27 -14.15 -11.50 -16.78
N PHE A 28 -14.58 -11.15 -18.00
CA PHE A 28 -13.79 -10.31 -18.88
C PHE A 28 -13.57 -8.91 -18.29
N ASN A 29 -14.63 -8.29 -17.79
CA ASN A 29 -14.56 -6.98 -17.14
C ASN A 29 -13.66 -7.01 -15.89
N TYR A 30 -13.78 -8.04 -15.05
CA TYR A 30 -12.93 -8.23 -13.88
C TYR A 30 -11.45 -8.39 -14.26
N THR A 31 -11.14 -9.14 -15.33
CA THR A 31 -9.76 -9.30 -15.81
C THR A 31 -9.18 -7.98 -16.29
N TYR A 32 -9.95 -7.20 -17.06
CA TYR A 32 -9.57 -5.86 -17.48
C TYR A 32 -9.34 -4.94 -16.27
N HIS A 33 -10.22 -5.03 -15.27
CA HIS A 33 -10.13 -4.26 -14.05
C HIS A 33 -8.85 -4.59 -13.25
N LEU A 34 -8.50 -5.86 -13.09
CA LEU A 34 -7.24 -6.27 -12.44
C LEU A 34 -6.01 -5.68 -13.16
N TYR A 35 -6.05 -5.64 -14.49
CA TYR A 35 -4.97 -5.05 -15.28
C TYR A 35 -4.88 -3.54 -15.07
N ASP A 36 -6.00 -2.84 -15.04
CA ASP A 36 -6.04 -1.39 -14.76
C ASP A 36 -5.55 -1.07 -13.34
N LEU A 37 -5.97 -1.85 -12.34
CA LEU A 37 -5.46 -1.75 -10.98
C LEU A 37 -3.95 -1.97 -10.91
N PHE A 38 -3.44 -2.97 -11.62
CA PHE A 38 -2.01 -3.29 -11.65
C PHE A 38 -1.16 -2.16 -12.25
N LYS A 39 -1.68 -1.40 -13.22
CA LYS A 39 -0.98 -0.22 -13.76
C LYS A 39 -0.79 0.87 -12.69
N ARG A 40 -1.82 1.10 -11.87
CA ARG A 40 -1.88 2.24 -10.95
C ARG A 40 -1.36 1.90 -9.54
N ASN A 41 -1.35 0.63 -9.17
CA ASN A 41 -1.09 0.16 -7.81
C ASN A 41 0.06 -0.84 -7.73
N THR A 42 0.54 -1.10 -6.52
CA THR A 42 1.56 -2.12 -6.30
C THR A 42 0.99 -3.53 -6.53
N PHE A 43 1.82 -4.44 -7.04
CA PHE A 43 1.41 -5.84 -7.24
C PHE A 43 0.84 -6.46 -5.96
N SER A 44 1.50 -6.23 -4.81
CA SER A 44 1.07 -6.77 -3.53
C SER A 44 -0.34 -6.31 -3.13
N SER A 45 -0.67 -5.02 -3.33
CA SER A 45 -2.01 -4.54 -3.05
C SER A 45 -3.07 -5.08 -4.01
N VAL A 46 -2.72 -5.27 -5.29
CA VAL A 46 -3.65 -5.87 -6.27
C VAL A 46 -3.87 -7.36 -5.98
N LEU A 47 -2.84 -8.07 -5.54
CA LEU A 47 -2.95 -9.47 -5.15
C LEU A 47 -3.83 -9.64 -3.91
N LEU A 48 -3.69 -8.76 -2.91
CA LEU A 48 -4.54 -8.78 -1.73
C LEU A 48 -5.99 -8.43 -2.06
N TYR A 49 -6.20 -7.45 -2.94
CA TYR A 49 -7.51 -7.15 -3.51
C TYR A 49 -8.12 -8.39 -4.19
N HIS A 50 -7.36 -9.06 -5.07
CA HIS A 50 -7.79 -10.26 -5.79
C HIS A 50 -8.29 -11.35 -4.84
N PHE A 51 -7.50 -11.69 -3.81
CA PHE A 51 -7.90 -12.72 -2.85
C PHE A 51 -9.15 -12.32 -2.04
N ASN A 52 -9.24 -11.08 -1.59
CA ASN A 52 -10.43 -10.61 -0.85
C ASN A 52 -11.68 -10.63 -1.73
N PHE A 53 -11.55 -10.21 -2.99
CA PHE A 53 -12.64 -10.24 -3.95
C PHE A 53 -13.17 -11.67 -4.15
N HIS A 54 -12.28 -12.64 -4.38
CA HIS A 54 -12.69 -14.05 -4.52
C HIS A 54 -13.27 -14.64 -3.23
N ASN A 55 -12.71 -14.31 -2.06
CA ASN A 55 -13.27 -14.74 -0.77
C ASN A 55 -14.71 -14.25 -0.57
N MET A 56 -15.03 -13.02 -0.98
CA MET A 56 -16.41 -12.53 -0.92
C MET A 56 -17.35 -13.29 -1.84
N ARG A 57 -16.89 -13.70 -3.03
CA ARG A 57 -17.70 -14.51 -3.96
C ARG A 57 -17.99 -15.91 -3.42
N LEU A 58 -17.01 -16.51 -2.72
CA LEU A 58 -17.21 -17.78 -2.04
C LEU A 58 -18.23 -17.70 -0.90
N GLN A 59 -18.39 -16.54 -0.26
CA GLN A 59 -19.33 -16.35 0.87
C GLN A 59 -20.75 -15.97 0.44
N LYS A 60 -20.89 -15.29 -0.71
CA LYS A 60 -22.18 -14.86 -1.25
C LYS A 60 -22.65 -15.91 -2.25
N ASP A 61 -22.57 -15.57 -3.54
CA ASP A 61 -22.83 -16.44 -4.66
C ASP A 61 -21.69 -16.23 -5.67
N ALA A 62 -21.04 -17.33 -6.05
CA ALA A 62 -19.91 -17.30 -6.96
C ALA A 62 -20.34 -17.14 -8.42
N TYR A 63 -21.63 -17.40 -8.73
CA TYR A 63 -22.20 -17.31 -10.07
C TYR A 63 -23.02 -16.03 -10.31
N ASP A 64 -23.18 -15.16 -9.31
CA ASP A 64 -23.90 -13.88 -9.42
C ASP A 64 -23.13 -12.87 -10.30
N PRO A 65 -23.55 -12.62 -11.56
CA PRO A 65 -22.80 -11.75 -12.48
C PRO A 65 -22.71 -10.30 -12.01
N VAL A 66 -23.73 -9.81 -11.29
CA VAL A 66 -23.76 -8.44 -10.75
C VAL A 66 -22.71 -8.28 -9.66
N GLY A 67 -22.53 -9.31 -8.85
CA GLY A 67 -21.47 -9.39 -7.87
C GLY A 67 -20.06 -9.29 -8.46
N TRP A 68 -19.86 -9.70 -9.71
CA TRP A 68 -18.57 -9.59 -10.38
C TRP A 68 -18.29 -8.19 -10.93
N ASP A 69 -19.27 -7.27 -10.88
CA ASP A 69 -19.11 -5.90 -11.34
C ASP A 69 -18.21 -5.07 -10.41
N ALA A 70 -17.53 -4.12 -11.02
CA ALA A 70 -16.50 -3.30 -10.41
C ALA A 70 -17.04 -2.27 -9.39
N ALA A 71 -18.34 -2.18 -9.18
CA ALA A 71 -18.93 -1.17 -8.29
C ALA A 71 -18.75 -1.50 -6.78
N GLU A 72 -18.61 -2.78 -6.39
CA GLU A 72 -18.29 -3.13 -4.97
C GLU A 72 -16.83 -2.80 -4.59
N ILE A 73 -16.02 -2.35 -5.54
CA ILE A 73 -14.55 -2.22 -5.47
C ILE A 73 -14.09 -0.99 -4.69
N SER A 74 -14.88 0.08 -4.64
CA SER A 74 -14.50 1.32 -3.95
C SER A 74 -14.40 1.19 -2.43
N ARG A 75 -14.80 0.04 -1.86
CA ARG A 75 -14.80 -0.18 -0.40
C ARG A 75 -13.45 -0.62 0.16
N PHE A 76 -12.53 -1.10 -0.68
CA PHE A 76 -11.24 -1.59 -0.22
C PHE A 76 -10.20 -0.48 -0.17
N HIS A 77 -9.94 0.05 1.03
CA HIS A 77 -8.81 0.94 1.34
C HIS A 77 -7.43 0.22 1.27
N ILE A 78 -7.33 -0.84 0.47
CA ILE A 78 -6.22 -1.80 0.43
C ILE A 78 -5.27 -1.50 -0.75
N LEU A 79 -5.73 -0.69 -1.71
CA LEU A 79 -4.96 -0.34 -2.90
C LEU A 79 -3.88 0.67 -2.54
N HIS A 80 -2.62 0.27 -2.73
CA HIS A 80 -1.47 1.14 -2.52
C HIS A 80 -0.97 1.62 -3.88
N PRO A 81 -0.96 2.93 -4.16
CA PRO A 81 -0.54 3.45 -5.44
C PRO A 81 0.93 3.13 -5.69
N ASN A 82 1.25 2.77 -6.92
CA ASN A 82 2.61 2.57 -7.33
C ASN A 82 3.25 3.94 -7.56
N GLN A 83 4.11 4.37 -6.63
CA GLN A 83 4.78 5.67 -6.69
C GLN A 83 5.66 5.84 -7.95
N ARG A 84 6.00 4.76 -8.66
CA ARG A 84 6.71 4.83 -9.94
C ARG A 84 5.81 5.18 -11.12
N THR A 85 4.54 4.79 -11.12
CA THR A 85 3.57 5.18 -12.17
C THR A 85 2.95 6.55 -11.92
N ALA A 86 3.08 7.10 -10.72
CA ALA A 86 2.67 8.48 -10.41
C ALA A 86 3.65 9.55 -10.92
N GLN A 87 4.81 9.15 -11.45
CA GLN A 87 5.67 10.03 -12.24
C GLN A 87 5.22 9.97 -13.69
N ASP A 88 4.18 10.75 -13.99
CA ASP A 88 3.78 11.03 -15.36
C ASP A 88 4.98 11.65 -16.12
N PRO A 89 5.46 11.08 -17.24
CA PRO A 89 6.59 11.60 -18.00
C PRO A 89 6.36 13.02 -18.55
N PHE A 90 5.13 13.52 -18.55
CA PHE A 90 4.77 14.82 -19.11
C PHE A 90 4.68 15.97 -18.10
N ALA A 91 4.85 15.73 -16.79
CA ALA A 91 4.55 16.73 -15.76
C ALA A 91 5.77 17.38 -15.07
N SER A 92 7.00 17.22 -15.58
CA SER A 92 8.16 17.87 -14.92
C SER A 92 9.28 18.31 -15.87
N GLU A 93 8.94 19.18 -16.82
CA GLU A 93 9.93 20.18 -17.25
C GLU A 93 10.14 21.17 -16.10
N HIS A 94 11.41 21.38 -15.73
CA HIS A 94 11.90 22.26 -14.66
C HIS A 94 11.87 21.70 -13.23
N LYS A 95 12.90 20.91 -12.86
CA LYS A 95 13.69 21.21 -11.63
C LYS A 95 15.05 20.48 -11.58
N ALA A 96 16.08 21.32 -11.58
CA ALA A 96 17.43 21.20 -11.03
C ALA A 96 18.12 19.82 -10.95
N LYS A 97 19.20 19.71 -11.75
CA LYS A 97 20.30 18.75 -11.58
C LYS A 97 20.77 18.73 -10.12
N SER A 98 20.53 17.63 -9.42
CA SER A 98 21.27 17.26 -8.21
C SER A 98 21.86 15.88 -8.44
N GLN A 99 23.18 15.79 -8.28
CA GLN A 99 24.04 14.67 -8.64
C GLN A 99 23.53 13.33 -8.08
N ALA A 100 23.35 12.38 -8.99
CA ALA A 100 23.14 10.99 -8.68
C ALA A 100 24.41 10.37 -8.07
N THR A 101 24.26 9.64 -6.96
CA THR A 101 25.17 8.54 -6.60
C THR A 101 24.38 7.24 -6.68
N GLY A 102 24.82 6.36 -7.57
CA GLY A 102 24.08 5.22 -8.10
C GLY A 102 23.50 4.29 -7.04
N SER A 103 22.20 4.05 -7.14
CA SER A 103 21.50 2.98 -6.44
C SER A 103 21.05 1.94 -7.47
N LYS A 104 21.60 0.72 -7.38
CA LYS A 104 21.14 -0.42 -8.17
C LYS A 104 19.71 -0.80 -7.73
N PRO A 105 18.82 -1.18 -8.65
CA PRO A 105 17.47 -1.64 -8.32
C PRO A 105 17.56 -3.07 -7.74
N TYR A 106 17.18 -3.29 -6.48
CA TYR A 106 17.20 -4.62 -5.86
C TYR A 106 15.81 -5.10 -5.43
N GLY A 107 15.35 -6.16 -6.08
CA GLY A 107 14.14 -6.94 -5.79
C GLY A 107 14.35 -8.11 -4.84
N ARG A 108 15.21 -7.97 -3.82
CA ARG A 108 15.25 -8.87 -2.66
C ARG A 108 15.39 -8.00 -1.42
N ALA A 109 14.74 -8.39 -0.32
CA ALA A 109 14.75 -7.70 0.97
C ALA A 109 16.17 -7.66 1.59
N MET A 110 17.06 -6.89 0.98
CA MET A 110 18.40 -6.64 1.48
C MET A 110 18.29 -5.74 2.71
N PRO A 111 19.00 -6.07 3.81
CA PRO A 111 19.04 -5.20 4.98
C PRO A 111 19.63 -3.84 4.62
N THR A 112 19.04 -2.77 5.12
CA THR A 112 19.50 -1.39 4.89
C THR A 112 20.87 -1.14 5.51
N CYS A 113 21.67 -0.25 4.93
CA CYS A 113 22.97 0.13 5.50
C CYS A 113 22.79 0.79 6.87
N THR A 114 23.25 0.13 7.94
CA THR A 114 23.14 0.63 9.31
C THR A 114 24.05 1.85 9.53
N LYS A 115 25.26 1.84 8.98
CA LYS A 115 26.20 2.98 9.04
C LYS A 115 25.64 4.21 8.34
N TYR A 116 24.99 4.04 7.18
CA TYR A 116 24.30 5.15 6.51
C TYR A 116 23.20 5.74 7.37
N ASN A 117 22.38 4.90 8.01
CA ASN A 117 21.32 5.36 8.90
C ASN A 117 21.85 6.08 10.16
N LYS A 118 23.12 5.87 10.53
CA LYS A 118 23.83 6.65 11.56
C LYS A 118 24.52 7.92 11.05
N GLY A 119 24.59 8.12 9.73
CA GLY A 119 25.36 9.23 9.13
C GLY A 119 26.86 8.95 9.00
N GLU A 120 27.30 7.71 9.19
CA GLU A 120 28.71 7.30 9.25
C GLU A 120 29.21 6.65 7.95
N CYS A 121 28.35 6.44 6.95
CA CYS A 121 28.73 5.78 5.71
C CYS A 121 28.95 6.78 4.57
N SER A 122 30.20 6.88 4.08
CA SER A 122 30.61 7.71 2.95
C SER A 122 30.94 6.90 1.68
N HIS A 123 30.81 5.57 1.73
CA HIS A 123 31.14 4.72 0.58
C HIS A 123 30.14 4.90 -0.57
N LYS A 124 30.64 5.38 -1.72
CA LYS A 124 29.84 5.55 -2.95
C LYS A 124 29.24 4.24 -3.47
N ASN A 125 29.94 3.12 -3.27
CA ASN A 125 29.53 1.78 -3.70
C ASN A 125 29.29 0.85 -2.50
N CYS A 126 28.48 1.31 -1.53
CA CYS A 126 28.15 0.49 -0.36
C CYS A 126 27.42 -0.80 -0.76
N LYS A 127 27.79 -1.92 -0.13
CA LYS A 127 27.13 -3.23 -0.33
C LYS A 127 25.64 -3.19 0.03
N TYR A 128 25.28 -2.36 1.00
CA TYR A 128 23.92 -2.24 1.51
C TYR A 128 23.25 -0.96 0.99
N PRO A 129 21.94 -0.98 0.71
CA PRO A 129 21.24 0.20 0.20
C PRO A 129 21.27 1.35 1.20
N HIS A 130 21.61 2.54 0.71
CA HIS A 130 21.56 3.81 1.43
C HIS A 130 20.15 4.36 1.40
N VAL A 131 19.28 3.76 2.23
CA VAL A 131 17.89 4.17 2.40
C VAL A 131 17.57 4.30 3.89
N CYS A 132 16.63 5.19 4.22
CA CYS A 132 16.13 5.36 5.57
C CYS A 132 15.48 4.07 6.06
N SER A 133 15.95 3.52 7.20
CA SER A 133 15.40 2.27 7.75
C SER A 133 13.97 2.40 8.29
N TYR A 134 13.43 3.62 8.40
CA TYR A 134 12.06 3.87 8.86
C TYR A 134 11.06 4.03 7.71
N CYS A 135 11.42 4.79 6.67
CA CYS A 135 10.50 5.11 5.57
C CYS A 135 10.93 4.56 4.19
N MET A 136 12.08 3.87 4.13
CA MET A 136 12.67 3.28 2.92
C MET A 136 13.02 4.26 1.80
N TYR A 137 13.10 5.56 2.11
CA TYR A 137 13.42 6.60 1.12
C TYR A 137 14.95 6.89 1.06
N PRO A 138 15.55 7.06 -0.14
CA PRO A 138 17.01 7.19 -0.31
C PRO A 138 17.60 8.59 -0.04
N SER A 139 16.79 9.58 0.33
CA SER A 139 17.26 10.97 0.43
C SER A 139 17.80 11.39 1.79
N HIS A 140 17.60 10.57 2.83
CA HIS A 140 17.88 10.96 4.21
C HIS A 140 18.17 9.74 5.08
N THR A 141 18.85 9.97 6.20
CA THR A 141 19.09 8.96 7.23
C THR A 141 17.89 8.82 8.15
N VAL A 142 17.80 7.72 8.92
CA VAL A 142 16.72 7.56 9.91
C VAL A 142 16.67 8.67 10.96
N GLN A 143 17.79 9.34 11.24
CA GLN A 143 17.83 10.47 12.17
C GLN A 143 17.14 11.71 11.60
N GLN A 144 17.23 11.91 10.29
CA GLN A 144 16.62 13.03 9.55
C GLN A 144 15.19 12.73 9.08
N CYS A 145 14.62 11.58 9.46
CA CYS A 145 13.32 11.15 8.96
C CYS A 145 12.16 11.94 9.60
N ASN A 146 11.49 12.77 8.80
CA ASN A 146 10.31 13.53 9.25
C ASN A 146 9.16 12.63 9.73
N LYS A 147 8.92 11.48 9.08
CA LYS A 147 7.87 10.53 9.53
C LYS A 147 8.16 9.98 10.94
N LYS A 148 9.44 9.68 11.24
CA LYS A 148 9.86 9.25 12.57
C LYS A 148 9.73 10.37 13.62
N ARG A 149 10.02 11.61 13.24
CA ARG A 149 9.85 12.79 14.12
C ARG A 149 8.37 13.03 14.45
N GLN A 150 7.49 12.90 13.47
CA GLN A 150 6.04 13.03 13.67
C GLN A 150 5.50 11.93 14.61
N ALA A 151 5.94 10.68 14.45
CA ALA A 151 5.55 9.58 15.34
C ALA A 151 6.01 9.79 16.80
N LYS A 152 7.19 10.40 17.01
CA LYS A 152 7.68 10.76 18.35
C LYS A 152 6.97 11.98 18.96
N GLY A 153 6.47 12.91 18.16
CA GLY A 153 5.77 14.10 18.64
C GLY A 153 4.39 13.81 19.23
N MET A 154 3.71 12.76 18.76
CA MET A 154 2.37 12.38 19.25
C MET A 154 2.38 11.74 20.65
N THR A 155 3.52 11.24 21.14
CA THR A 155 3.59 10.60 22.47
C THR A 155 3.87 11.57 23.61
N SER A 156 4.18 12.84 23.34
CA SER A 156 4.59 13.82 24.36
C SER A 156 3.44 14.67 24.93
N ASN A 157 2.20 14.54 24.42
CA ASN A 157 1.08 15.40 24.82
C ASN A 157 0.06 14.74 25.78
N ILE A 158 0.35 13.55 26.33
CA ILE A 158 -0.53 12.85 27.28
C ILE A 158 0.15 12.80 28.67
N ARG A 159 0.49 13.95 29.27
CA ARG A 159 0.82 14.00 30.72
C ARG A 159 0.82 15.39 31.36
N VAL A 160 -0.21 16.22 31.16
CA VAL A 160 -0.49 17.31 32.13
C VAL A 160 -1.99 17.60 32.15
N GLN A 161 -2.72 16.93 33.06
CA GLN A 161 -3.94 17.44 33.70
C GLN A 161 -4.43 16.36 34.66
N GLY A 162 -4.06 16.50 35.93
CA GLY A 162 -4.43 15.53 36.95
C GLY A 162 -3.74 15.80 38.27
N SER A 163 -3.90 17.00 38.83
CA SER A 163 -3.73 17.22 40.26
C SER A 163 -4.33 18.57 40.69
N ALA A 164 -4.96 18.51 41.86
CA ALA A 164 -5.44 19.60 42.72
C ALA A 164 -6.91 20.00 42.54
N ASN A 165 -7.79 19.34 43.28
CA ASN A 165 -8.75 20.05 44.12
C ASN A 165 -8.81 19.35 45.47
N GLY A 166 -8.11 19.97 46.43
CA GLY A 166 -8.08 19.58 47.83
C GLY A 166 -9.32 20.07 48.58
N ALA A 167 -9.63 19.34 49.65
CA ALA A 167 -10.66 19.64 50.63
C ALA A 167 -10.29 20.81 51.56
N ASN A 168 -11.29 21.59 51.98
CA ASN A 168 -11.45 22.16 53.34
C ASN A 168 -12.81 22.90 53.40
N ALA A 169 -13.84 22.43 54.09
CA ALA A 169 -14.11 22.45 55.55
C ALA A 169 -14.46 23.84 56.16
N THR A 170 -15.74 23.95 56.52
CA THR A 170 -16.32 24.47 57.80
C THR A 170 -16.33 25.95 58.21
N SER A 171 -17.58 26.40 58.46
CA SER A 171 -18.09 27.21 59.60
C SER A 171 -17.75 28.71 59.63
N LYS A 172 -18.67 29.65 59.90
CA LYS A 172 -19.49 29.93 61.12
C LYS A 172 -20.24 31.27 60.85
N PRO A 173 -21.01 31.87 61.78
CA PRO A 173 -21.80 31.34 62.90
C PRO A 173 -23.31 31.44 62.65
#